data_AF-A0A7W2HJE5-F1
#
_entry.id   AF-A0A7W2HJE5-F1
#
_cell.length_a   1.000
_cell.length_b   1.000
_cell.length_c   1.000
_cell.angle_alpha   90.00
_cell.angle_beta   90.00
_cell.angle_gamma   90.00
#
_symmetry.space_group_name_H-M   'P 1'
#
loop_
_entity.id
_entity.type
_entity.pdbx_description
1 polymer ?
#
loop_
_entity_poly.entity_id
_entity_poly.type
_entity_poly.pdbx_seq_one_letter_code
_entity_poly.pdbx_strand_id
1 'polypeptide(L)'
;MPTTQQHRAHYDAFVTHISALCQTKHIRADLERGRGRPVHECRPLHRHLSRLVAQHPARRAHYTLASLIALQRSTSPHSTDADLDIDTDNPATTRDRPDREEPTPADANAARAWRSRPNLGTSLAIAVRDHGFNASRTEDRLYTLTGLSSELLHPRLWSLARHLLAADVAIDWAVLLEDLAWWDHDQGEIGTRWQDSFYLTLDSHPTAQEL
;
A
#
# COMPACT_ATOMS: atom_id res chain seq x y z
N MET A 1 -12.81 8.34 20.43
CA MET A 1 -11.81 8.08 19.36
C MET A 1 -12.47 7.21 18.30
N PRO A 2 -12.24 7.45 17.00
CA PRO A 2 -12.74 6.57 15.95
C PRO A 2 -12.23 5.13 16.15
N THR A 3 -13.10 4.14 15.95
CA THR A 3 -12.74 2.72 16.07
C THR A 3 -11.92 2.24 14.88
N THR A 4 -11.19 1.13 15.01
CA THR A 4 -10.46 0.51 13.88
C THR A 4 -11.39 0.22 12.68
N GLN A 5 -12.64 -0.17 12.95
CA GLN A 5 -13.64 -0.39 11.92
C GLN A 5 -14.02 0.91 11.19
N GLN A 6 -14.13 2.04 11.90
CA GLN A 6 -14.37 3.35 11.30
C GLN A 6 -13.20 3.80 10.42
N HIS A 7 -11.95 3.54 10.84
CA HIS A 7 -10.78 3.79 9.99
C HIS A 7 -10.80 2.96 8.71
N ARG A 8 -11.12 1.67 8.79
CA ARG A 8 -11.22 0.78 7.63
C ARG A 8 -12.31 1.20 6.65
N ALA A 9 -13.50 1.51 7.16
CA ALA A 9 -14.59 2.04 6.35
C ALA A 9 -14.20 3.36 5.67
N HIS A 10 -13.44 4.22 6.36
CA HIS A 10 -12.89 5.43 5.76
C HIS A 10 -11.93 5.12 4.62
N TYR A 11 -11.05 4.13 4.75
CA TYR A 11 -10.11 3.76 3.68
C TYR A 11 -10.82 3.27 2.42
N ASP A 12 -11.84 2.43 2.54
CA ASP A 12 -12.65 2.00 1.38
C ASP A 12 -13.40 3.18 0.74
N ALA A 13 -14.00 4.05 1.55
CA ALA A 13 -14.70 5.24 1.07
C ALA A 13 -13.74 6.21 0.36
N PHE A 14 -12.53 6.38 0.90
CA PHE A 14 -11.47 7.20 0.30
C PHE A 14 -11.05 6.66 -1.06
N VAL A 15 -10.72 5.37 -1.16
CA VAL A 15 -10.34 4.72 -2.43
C VAL A 15 -11.45 4.84 -3.47
N THR A 16 -12.70 4.62 -3.07
CA THR A 16 -13.87 4.76 -3.95
C THR A 16 -14.00 6.19 -4.47
N HIS A 17 -13.85 7.17 -3.58
CA HIS A 17 -13.93 8.58 -3.93
C HIS A 17 -12.81 9.03 -4.88
N ILE A 18 -11.56 8.65 -4.61
CA ILE A 18 -10.42 8.95 -5.48
C ILE A 18 -10.58 8.28 -6.84
N SER A 19 -11.02 7.01 -6.88
CA SER A 19 -11.27 6.30 -8.14
C SER A 19 -12.32 7.00 -8.99
N ALA A 20 -13.37 7.56 -8.36
CA ALA A 20 -14.37 8.38 -9.03
C ALA A 20 -13.79 9.72 -9.54
N LEU A 21 -12.97 10.40 -8.73
CA LEU A 21 -12.28 11.63 -9.16
C LEU A 21 -11.36 11.40 -10.36
N CYS A 22 -10.65 10.27 -10.39
CA CYS A 22 -9.77 9.86 -11.48
C CYS A 22 -10.51 9.58 -12.81
N GLN A 23 -11.85 9.51 -12.81
CA GLN A 23 -12.65 9.50 -14.05
C GLN A 23 -12.48 10.81 -14.84
N THR A 24 -12.18 11.90 -14.15
CA THR A 24 -12.00 13.22 -14.76
C THR A 24 -10.53 13.43 -15.14
N LYS A 25 -10.23 13.53 -16.45
CA LYS A 25 -8.86 13.56 -17.00
C LYS A 25 -7.94 14.63 -16.37
N HIS A 26 -8.43 15.86 -16.15
CA HIS A 26 -7.61 16.94 -15.59
C HIS A 26 -7.32 16.73 -14.09
N ILE A 27 -8.31 16.26 -13.31
CA ILE A 27 -8.13 15.94 -11.89
C ILE A 27 -7.12 14.80 -11.75
N ARG A 28 -7.23 13.77 -12.59
CA ARG A 28 -6.26 12.68 -12.63
C ARG A 28 -4.84 13.18 -12.92
N ALA A 29 -4.67 14.02 -13.94
CA ALA A 29 -3.36 14.57 -14.27
C ALA A 29 -2.77 15.41 -13.13
N ASP A 30 -3.60 16.13 -12.38
CA ASP A 30 -3.18 16.87 -11.19
C ASP A 30 -2.76 15.92 -10.06
N LEU A 31 -3.54 14.85 -9.79
CA LEU A 31 -3.20 13.82 -8.80
C LEU A 31 -1.91 13.08 -9.16
N GLU A 32 -1.73 12.75 -10.44
CA GLU A 32 -0.53 12.10 -10.94
C GLU A 32 0.74 12.93 -10.78
N ARG A 33 0.67 14.25 -10.63
CA ARG A 33 1.88 15.09 -10.44
C ARG A 33 2.46 14.97 -9.03
N GLY A 34 1.71 14.40 -8.07
CA GLY A 34 2.16 14.17 -6.69
C GLY A 34 3.00 12.90 -6.49
N ARG A 35 3.81 12.47 -7.49
CA ARG A 35 4.56 11.20 -7.45
C ARG A 35 5.72 11.26 -6.48
N GLY A 36 5.69 10.43 -5.43
CA GLY A 36 6.83 10.25 -4.49
C GLY A 36 7.32 11.52 -3.78
N ARG A 37 6.60 12.64 -3.93
CA ARG A 37 6.95 13.93 -3.36
C ARG A 37 6.34 14.09 -1.97
N PRO A 38 7.03 14.78 -1.06
CA PRO A 38 6.48 15.05 0.26
C PRO A 38 5.23 15.93 0.15
N VAL A 39 4.32 15.80 1.12
CA VAL A 39 2.97 16.39 1.11
C VAL A 39 2.98 17.91 0.84
N HIS A 40 4.03 18.62 1.25
CA HIS A 40 4.16 20.07 1.08
C HIS A 40 4.48 20.53 -0.35
N GLU A 41 4.94 19.64 -1.23
CA GLU A 41 5.23 19.95 -2.64
C GLU A 41 4.00 19.73 -3.55
N CYS A 42 2.97 19.04 -3.04
CA CYS A 42 1.80 18.61 -3.81
C CYS A 42 0.66 19.65 -3.79
N ARG A 43 0.92 20.91 -4.18
CA ARG A 43 -0.08 22.01 -4.19
C ARG A 43 -1.37 21.70 -4.97
N PRO A 44 -1.35 21.05 -6.16
CA PRO A 44 -2.57 20.73 -6.89
C PRO A 44 -3.43 19.67 -6.17
N LEU A 45 -2.80 18.62 -5.61
CA LEU A 45 -3.48 17.59 -4.82
C LEU A 45 -4.14 18.17 -3.57
N HIS A 46 -3.50 19.18 -2.97
CA HIS A 46 -3.98 19.83 -1.76
C HIS A 46 -5.41 20.36 -1.94
N ARG A 47 -5.78 20.88 -3.12
CA ARG A 47 -7.16 21.36 -3.38
C ARG A 47 -8.21 20.26 -3.20
N HIS A 48 -7.89 19.04 -3.58
CA HIS A 48 -8.83 17.91 -3.60
C HIS A 48 -8.78 17.09 -2.31
N LEU A 49 -7.58 16.88 -1.76
CA LEU A 49 -7.38 15.96 -0.63
C LEU A 49 -7.49 16.64 0.75
N SER A 50 -7.28 17.95 0.85
CA SER A 50 -7.17 18.60 2.18
C SER A 50 -8.41 18.46 3.03
N ARG A 51 -9.61 18.51 2.44
CA ARG A 51 -10.86 18.33 3.18
C ARG A 51 -11.05 16.88 3.65
N LEU A 52 -10.61 15.92 2.84
CA LEU A 52 -10.77 14.49 3.11
C LEU A 52 -9.78 13.99 4.17
N VAL A 53 -8.56 14.53 4.16
CA VAL A 53 -7.46 14.09 5.03
C VAL A 53 -7.24 15.05 6.23
N ALA A 54 -8.10 16.08 6.39
CA ALA A 54 -7.98 17.05 7.49
C ALA A 54 -7.98 16.38 8.88
N GLN A 55 -8.79 15.34 9.04
CA GLN A 55 -9.07 14.68 10.31
C GLN A 55 -8.21 13.42 10.55
N HIS A 56 -7.32 13.06 9.62
CA HIS A 56 -6.55 11.82 9.68
C HIS A 56 -5.05 12.10 9.89
N PRO A 57 -4.40 11.39 10.84
CA PRO A 57 -3.00 11.63 11.18
C PRO A 57 -2.04 11.19 10.06
N ALA A 58 -2.38 10.14 9.31
CA ALA A 58 -1.54 9.57 8.26
C ALA A 58 -1.65 10.31 6.91
N ARG A 59 -1.39 11.63 6.89
CA ARG A 59 -1.58 12.45 5.68
C ARG A 59 -0.75 11.97 4.50
N ARG A 60 0.50 11.57 4.73
CA ARG A 60 1.40 11.12 3.68
C ARG A 60 0.89 9.88 2.96
N ALA A 61 0.41 8.88 3.69
CA ALA A 61 -0.15 7.65 3.13
C ALA A 61 -1.32 7.92 2.17
N HIS A 62 -2.23 8.82 2.55
CA HIS A 62 -3.37 9.21 1.70
C HIS A 62 -2.92 9.89 0.41
N TYR A 63 -1.91 10.76 0.47
CA TYR A 63 -1.38 11.44 -0.71
C TYR A 63 -0.64 10.46 -1.63
N THR A 64 0.20 9.59 -1.08
CA THR A 64 0.87 8.53 -1.85
C THR A 64 -0.14 7.65 -2.57
N LEU A 65 -1.17 7.20 -1.87
CA LEU A 65 -2.20 6.33 -2.45
C LEU A 65 -3.03 7.05 -3.52
N ALA A 66 -3.40 8.32 -3.31
CA ALA A 66 -4.16 9.08 -4.30
C ALA A 66 -3.40 9.21 -5.62
N SER A 67 -2.08 9.44 -5.54
CA SER A 67 -1.21 9.45 -6.71
C SER A 67 -1.12 8.07 -7.38
N LEU A 68 -1.06 6.98 -6.60
CA LEU A 68 -0.96 5.60 -7.11
C LEU A 68 -2.22 5.14 -7.85
N ILE A 69 -3.39 5.43 -7.27
CA ILE A 69 -4.69 5.15 -7.90
C ILE A 69 -4.82 5.93 -9.21
N ALA A 70 -4.33 7.17 -9.25
CA ALA A 70 -4.33 7.96 -10.48
C ALA A 70 -3.41 7.36 -11.57
N LEU A 71 -2.28 6.76 -11.18
CA LEU A 71 -1.34 6.09 -12.09
C LEU A 71 -1.91 4.83 -12.74
N GLN A 72 -2.71 4.02 -12.02
CA GLN A 72 -3.27 2.74 -12.52
C GLN A 72 -3.95 2.86 -13.89
N ARG A 73 -4.64 3.97 -14.17
CA ARG A 73 -5.35 4.16 -15.44
C ARG A 73 -4.47 4.74 -16.57
N SER A 74 -3.25 5.16 -16.25
CA SER A 74 -2.35 5.81 -17.20
C SER A 74 -1.31 4.87 -17.78
N THR A 75 -1.20 3.66 -17.25
CA THR A 75 -0.28 2.64 -17.74
C THR A 75 -0.75 2.10 -19.10
N SER A 76 -0.52 2.89 -20.14
CA SER A 76 -0.30 2.43 -21.51
C SER A 76 1.16 1.96 -21.61
N PRO A 77 1.50 0.92 -22.39
CA PRO A 77 2.79 0.25 -22.28
C PRO A 77 3.91 1.11 -22.87
N HIS A 78 4.67 1.80 -22.03
CA HIS A 78 5.99 2.30 -22.43
C HIS A 78 7.00 2.35 -21.27
N SER A 79 8.01 1.51 -21.44
CA SER A 79 9.42 1.62 -21.07
C SER A 79 9.87 1.59 -19.60
N THR A 80 10.74 0.61 -19.41
CA THR A 80 11.53 0.16 -18.26
C THR A 80 12.67 1.13 -17.89
N ASP A 81 13.29 0.80 -16.75
CA ASP A 81 14.59 1.22 -16.23
C ASP A 81 14.68 2.46 -15.35
N ALA A 82 14.98 2.21 -14.07
CA ALA A 82 16.07 2.87 -13.35
C ALA A 82 16.32 2.11 -12.03
N ASP A 83 17.51 1.52 -11.97
CA ASP A 83 18.30 1.28 -10.76
C ASP A 83 18.09 2.35 -9.69
N LEU A 84 17.93 1.92 -8.44
CA LEU A 84 18.02 2.84 -7.30
C LEU A 84 18.81 2.15 -6.21
N ASP A 85 20.12 2.36 -6.27
CA ASP A 85 21.08 2.22 -5.18
C ASP A 85 20.92 3.45 -4.27
N ILE A 86 20.61 3.24 -2.98
CA ILE A 86 20.73 4.28 -1.94
C ILE A 86 21.18 3.59 -0.66
N ASP A 87 22.48 3.71 -0.42
CA ASP A 87 23.18 3.57 0.86
C ASP A 87 22.81 4.76 1.78
N THR A 88 22.53 4.52 3.07
CA THR A 88 22.85 5.39 4.23
C THR A 88 22.27 4.85 5.56
N ASP A 89 23.20 4.67 6.48
CA ASP A 89 23.26 4.55 7.95
C ASP A 89 22.17 5.21 8.87
N ASN A 90 21.65 4.40 9.83
CA ASN A 90 21.35 4.62 11.29
C ASN A 90 20.35 5.73 11.77
N PRO A 91 19.84 5.79 13.04
CA PRO A 91 19.69 4.83 14.15
C PRO A 91 18.24 4.58 14.63
N ALA A 92 18.10 3.56 15.49
CA ALA A 92 16.88 3.14 16.20
C ALA A 92 16.44 4.11 17.31
N THR A 93 15.12 4.20 17.58
CA THR A 93 14.60 4.70 18.86
C THR A 93 13.30 4.01 19.25
N THR A 94 13.31 3.41 20.44
CA THR A 94 12.20 2.80 21.18
C THR A 94 11.23 3.84 21.74
N ARG A 95 9.92 3.56 21.74
CA ARG A 95 8.93 3.86 22.82
C ARG A 95 7.54 3.42 22.35
N ASP A 96 6.89 2.49 23.06
CA ASP A 96 6.08 2.63 24.29
C ASP A 96 4.59 2.60 23.91
N ARG A 97 3.96 1.46 24.22
CA ARG A 97 2.58 1.11 23.87
C ARG A 97 1.67 1.47 25.05
N PRO A 98 0.59 2.26 24.86
CA PRO A 98 -0.49 2.30 25.84
C PRO A 98 -1.50 1.16 25.63
N ASP A 99 -2.08 0.75 26.76
CA ASP A 99 -3.04 -0.32 27.02
C ASP A 99 -4.12 -0.55 25.96
N ARG A 100 -4.38 -1.84 25.69
CA ARG A 100 -5.30 -2.33 24.66
C ARG A 100 -6.61 -2.79 25.30
N GLU A 101 -7.69 -2.04 25.08
CA GLU A 101 -9.05 -2.50 25.39
C GLU A 101 -9.41 -3.73 24.53
N GLU A 102 -10.00 -4.75 25.16
CA GLU A 102 -10.33 -6.01 24.48
C GLU A 102 -11.48 -5.81 23.48
N PRO A 103 -11.32 -6.26 22.22
CA PRO A 103 -12.31 -6.05 21.17
C PRO A 103 -13.55 -6.94 21.33
N THR A 104 -14.72 -6.43 20.94
CA THR A 104 -15.96 -7.22 20.96
C THR A 104 -15.94 -8.34 19.89
N PRO A 105 -16.77 -9.40 20.01
CA PRO A 105 -16.83 -10.47 19.01
C PRO A 105 -17.18 -10.00 17.59
N ALA A 106 -17.99 -8.94 17.46
CA ALA A 106 -18.32 -8.33 16.17
C ALA A 106 -17.10 -7.62 15.55
N ASP A 107 -16.33 -6.89 16.37
CA ASP A 107 -15.08 -6.26 15.94
C ASP A 107 -14.04 -7.30 15.52
N ALA A 108 -13.96 -8.43 16.24
CA ALA A 108 -13.07 -9.54 15.90
C ALA A 108 -13.42 -10.16 14.54
N ASN A 109 -14.72 -10.35 14.25
CA ASN A 109 -15.14 -10.88 12.95
C ASN A 109 -14.86 -9.90 11.81
N ALA A 110 -15.19 -8.61 11.99
CA ALA A 110 -14.85 -7.57 11.02
C ALA A 110 -13.33 -7.48 10.79
N ALA A 111 -12.53 -7.68 11.83
CA ALA A 111 -11.08 -7.71 11.70
C ALA A 111 -10.55 -8.95 10.98
N ARG A 112 -11.19 -10.11 11.13
CA ARG A 112 -10.85 -11.31 10.34
C ARG A 112 -11.18 -11.12 8.86
N ALA A 113 -12.38 -10.63 8.55
CA ALA A 113 -12.82 -10.36 7.18
C ALA A 113 -11.91 -9.32 6.48
N TRP A 114 -11.45 -8.31 7.22
CA TRP A 114 -10.48 -7.36 6.69
C TRP A 114 -9.11 -8.00 6.47
N ARG A 115 -8.63 -8.82 7.42
CA ARG A 115 -7.33 -9.48 7.31
C ARG A 115 -7.24 -10.50 6.19
N SER A 116 -8.36 -11.09 5.77
CA SER A 116 -8.43 -12.00 4.62
C SER A 116 -8.36 -11.31 3.26
N ARG A 117 -8.44 -9.97 3.19
CA ARG A 117 -8.25 -9.24 1.94
C ARG A 117 -6.80 -9.35 1.47
N PRO A 118 -6.54 -9.41 0.14
CA PRO A 118 -5.20 -9.49 -0.39
C PRO A 118 -4.40 -8.24 -0.03
N ASN A 119 -3.17 -8.40 0.42
CA ASN A 119 -2.25 -7.30 0.71
C ASN A 119 -1.15 -7.20 -0.36
N LEU A 120 -0.15 -6.35 -0.11
CA LEU A 120 0.97 -6.18 -1.04
C LEU A 120 1.74 -7.49 -1.27
N GLY A 121 1.96 -8.28 -0.22
CA GLY A 121 2.61 -9.59 -0.31
C GLY A 121 1.85 -10.56 -1.21
N THR A 122 0.52 -10.66 -1.06
CA THR A 122 -0.33 -11.46 -1.96
C THR A 122 -0.20 -11.00 -3.42
N SER A 123 -0.20 -9.69 -3.65
CA SER A 123 -0.08 -9.12 -5.00
C SER A 123 1.27 -9.45 -5.64
N LEU A 124 2.36 -9.38 -4.87
CA LEU A 124 3.70 -9.76 -5.33
C LEU A 124 3.83 -11.26 -5.65
N ALA A 125 3.21 -12.11 -4.84
CA ALA A 125 3.20 -13.55 -5.09
C ALA A 125 2.41 -13.89 -6.37
N ILE A 126 1.26 -13.26 -6.61
CA ILE A 126 0.51 -13.37 -7.86
C ILE A 126 1.38 -12.91 -9.04
N ALA A 127 2.11 -11.80 -8.90
CA ALA A 127 3.01 -11.31 -9.93
C ALA A 127 4.11 -12.34 -10.29
N VAL A 128 4.69 -13.01 -9.30
CA VAL A 128 5.68 -14.08 -9.49
C VAL A 128 5.06 -15.29 -10.18
N ARG A 129 3.89 -15.73 -9.73
CA ARG A 129 3.23 -16.94 -10.23
C ARG A 129 2.68 -16.78 -11.65
N ASP A 130 2.00 -15.67 -11.91
CA ASP A 130 1.13 -15.51 -13.06
C ASP A 130 1.70 -14.51 -14.11
N HIS A 131 2.63 -13.63 -13.70
CA HIS A 131 3.14 -12.53 -14.53
C HIS A 131 4.66 -12.55 -14.77
N GLY A 132 5.33 -13.66 -14.43
CA GLY A 132 6.74 -13.89 -14.78
C GLY A 132 7.75 -13.07 -13.97
N PHE A 133 7.37 -12.52 -12.81
CA PHE A 133 8.34 -11.91 -11.92
C PHE A 133 9.31 -12.96 -11.35
N ASN A 134 10.58 -12.59 -11.20
CA ASN A 134 11.55 -13.46 -10.57
C ASN A 134 11.27 -13.58 -9.06
N ALA A 135 11.05 -14.80 -8.58
CA ALA A 135 10.71 -15.07 -7.19
C ALA A 135 11.75 -14.51 -6.21
N SER A 136 13.02 -14.91 -6.34
CA SER A 136 14.09 -14.49 -5.42
C SER A 136 14.33 -12.98 -5.42
N ARG A 137 14.29 -12.32 -6.58
CA ARG A 137 14.40 -10.84 -6.66
C ARG A 137 13.20 -10.13 -6.04
N THR A 138 12.01 -10.70 -6.17
CA THR A 138 10.78 -10.11 -5.61
C THR A 138 10.75 -10.29 -4.09
N GLU A 139 11.18 -11.44 -3.62
CA GLU A 139 11.36 -11.77 -2.20
C GLU A 139 12.39 -10.85 -1.54
N ASP A 140 13.59 -10.71 -2.11
CA ASP A 140 14.64 -9.81 -1.62
C ASP A 140 14.15 -8.35 -1.55
N ARG A 141 13.43 -7.92 -2.58
CA ARG A 141 12.83 -6.58 -2.62
C ARG A 141 11.75 -6.41 -1.56
N LEU A 142 10.92 -7.42 -1.32
CA LEU A 142 9.91 -7.41 -0.26
C LEU A 142 10.58 -7.32 1.12
N TYR A 143 11.59 -8.16 1.37
CA TYR A 143 12.36 -8.15 2.62
C TYR A 143 12.96 -6.77 2.88
N THR A 144 13.64 -6.20 1.88
CA THR A 144 14.21 -4.84 1.95
C THR A 144 13.14 -3.80 2.26
N LEU A 145 11.99 -3.86 1.58
CA LEU A 145 10.88 -2.92 1.78
C LEU A 145 10.35 -2.95 3.22
N THR A 146 10.25 -4.13 3.83
CA THR A 146 9.76 -4.28 5.22
C THR A 146 10.69 -3.70 6.28
N GLY A 147 11.96 -3.48 5.94
CA GLY A 147 12.94 -2.83 6.83
C GLY A 147 12.95 -1.30 6.73
N LEU A 148 12.32 -0.71 5.71
CA LEU A 148 12.42 0.74 5.46
C LEU A 148 11.57 1.57 6.41
N SER A 149 12.09 2.74 6.78
CA SER A 149 11.32 3.79 7.45
C SER A 149 10.20 4.32 6.54
N SER A 150 9.16 4.90 7.14
CA SER A 150 8.06 5.53 6.40
C SER A 150 8.57 6.51 5.34
N GLU A 151 9.61 7.31 5.65
CA GLU A 151 10.23 8.25 4.70
C GLU A 151 10.68 7.60 3.38
N LEU A 152 11.39 6.47 3.47
CA LEU A 152 11.96 5.75 2.33
C LEU A 152 10.97 4.78 1.70
N LEU A 153 9.94 4.36 2.44
CA LEU A 153 8.91 3.45 1.98
C LEU A 153 8.09 4.05 0.82
N HIS A 154 7.58 5.29 0.96
CA HIS A 154 6.67 5.85 -0.05
C HIS A 154 7.29 5.95 -1.46
N PRO A 155 8.54 6.43 -1.64
CA PRO A 155 9.20 6.42 -2.95
C PRO A 155 9.48 5.01 -3.49
N ARG A 156 9.91 4.08 -2.63
CA ARG A 156 10.23 2.70 -3.06
C ARG A 156 8.98 1.91 -3.44
N LEU A 157 7.92 2.09 -2.66
CA LEU A 157 6.59 1.55 -2.94
C LEU A 157 6.04 2.08 -4.26
N TRP A 158 6.26 3.37 -4.57
CA TRP A 158 5.83 3.94 -5.84
C TRP A 158 6.36 3.17 -7.04
N SER A 159 7.68 2.94 -7.08
CA SER A 159 8.31 2.20 -8.16
C SER A 159 7.82 0.76 -8.25
N LEU A 160 7.62 0.10 -7.10
CA LEU A 160 7.11 -1.27 -7.05
C LEU A 160 5.67 -1.37 -7.54
N ALA A 161 4.78 -0.51 -7.03
CA ALA A 161 3.38 -0.46 -7.44
C ALA A 161 3.24 -0.15 -8.93
N ARG A 162 4.06 0.74 -9.49
CA ARG A 162 4.10 0.97 -10.95
C ARG A 162 4.42 -0.30 -11.73
N HIS A 163 5.39 -1.10 -11.27
CA HIS A 163 5.77 -2.34 -11.95
C HIS A 163 4.64 -3.38 -11.89
N LEU A 164 3.98 -3.51 -10.72
CA LEU A 164 2.81 -4.36 -10.56
C LEU A 164 1.65 -3.94 -11.47
N LEU A 165 1.35 -2.64 -11.51
CA LEU A 165 0.30 -2.09 -12.38
C LEU A 165 0.61 -2.26 -13.87
N ALA A 166 1.88 -2.17 -14.27
CA ALA A 166 2.30 -2.41 -15.65
C ALA A 166 2.17 -3.88 -16.06
N ALA A 167 2.24 -4.80 -15.09
CA ALA A 167 1.98 -6.21 -15.29
C ALA A 167 0.49 -6.59 -15.17
N ASP A 168 -0.41 -5.62 -14.99
CA ASP A 168 -1.85 -5.82 -14.76
C ASP A 168 -2.17 -6.60 -13.46
N VAL A 169 -1.29 -6.50 -12.46
CA VAL A 169 -1.52 -7.10 -11.14
C VAL A 169 -2.39 -6.17 -10.29
N ALA A 170 -3.51 -6.70 -9.80
CA ALA A 170 -4.42 -5.97 -8.93
C ALA A 170 -3.81 -5.72 -7.54
N ILE A 171 -3.99 -4.50 -7.02
CA ILE A 171 -3.56 -4.09 -5.67
C ILE A 171 -4.80 -3.64 -4.89
N ASP A 172 -5.00 -4.17 -3.68
CA ASP A 172 -6.03 -3.66 -2.77
C ASP A 172 -5.55 -2.37 -2.10
N TRP A 173 -5.95 -1.24 -2.68
CA TRP A 173 -5.54 0.09 -2.22
C TRP A 173 -6.00 0.42 -0.80
N ALA A 174 -7.14 -0.11 -0.34
CA ALA A 174 -7.64 0.22 0.99
C ALA A 174 -6.83 -0.50 2.08
N VAL A 175 -6.44 -1.76 1.83
CA VAL A 175 -5.52 -2.51 2.70
C VAL A 175 -4.15 -1.85 2.71
N LEU A 176 -3.62 -1.47 1.54
CA LEU A 176 -2.34 -0.76 1.45
C LEU A 176 -2.38 0.59 2.20
N LEU A 177 -3.50 1.31 2.18
CA LEU A 177 -3.65 2.55 2.94
C LEU A 177 -3.58 2.33 4.45
N GLU A 178 -4.24 1.28 4.95
CA GLU A 178 -4.17 0.92 6.38
C GLU A 178 -2.72 0.59 6.76
N ASP A 179 -2.05 -0.26 5.98
CA ASP A 179 -0.68 -0.68 6.24
C ASP A 179 0.27 0.54 6.26
N LEU A 180 0.13 1.48 5.32
CA LEU A 180 0.93 2.70 5.31
C LEU A 180 0.58 3.68 6.42
N ALA A 181 -0.68 3.73 6.85
CA ALA A 181 -1.12 4.61 7.93
C ALA A 181 -0.60 4.16 9.30
N TRP A 182 -0.41 2.85 9.47
CA TRP A 182 0.09 2.23 10.70
C TRP A 182 1.58 1.88 10.64
N TRP A 183 2.27 2.17 9.54
CA TRP A 183 3.67 1.80 9.34
C TRP A 183 4.59 2.29 10.46
N ASP A 184 4.47 3.55 10.87
CA ASP A 184 5.30 4.12 11.95
C ASP A 184 5.01 3.52 13.34
N HIS A 185 3.89 2.80 13.52
CA HIS A 185 3.48 2.23 14.81
C HIS A 185 3.74 0.72 14.90
N ASP A 186 3.46 -0.03 13.84
CA ASP A 186 3.51 -1.50 13.84
C ASP A 186 4.26 -2.05 12.60
N GLN A 187 5.34 -1.38 12.16
CA GLN A 187 6.17 -1.80 11.01
C GLN A 187 6.48 -3.30 11.02
N GLY A 188 6.91 -3.83 12.18
CA GLY A 188 7.27 -5.24 12.32
C GLY A 188 6.11 -6.19 12.01
N GLU A 189 4.92 -5.95 12.59
CA GLU A 189 3.75 -6.80 12.33
C GLU A 189 3.25 -6.68 10.89
N ILE A 190 3.27 -5.47 10.31
CA ILE A 190 2.83 -5.25 8.93
C ILE A 190 3.80 -5.93 7.96
N GLY A 191 5.10 -5.80 8.20
CA GLY A 191 6.16 -6.45 7.42
C GLY A 191 6.06 -7.97 7.46
N THR A 192 5.90 -8.56 8.65
CA THR A 192 5.67 -10.00 8.80
C THR A 192 4.40 -10.43 8.08
N ARG A 193 3.30 -9.69 8.22
CA ARG A 193 2.03 -10.02 7.53
C ARG A 193 2.19 -10.03 6.01
N TRP A 194 2.94 -9.08 5.45
CA TRP A 194 3.23 -9.05 4.01
C TRP A 194 4.07 -10.24 3.58
N GLN A 195 5.12 -10.59 4.34
CA GLN A 195 5.96 -11.77 4.06
C GLN A 195 5.16 -13.07 4.15
N ASP A 196 4.40 -13.27 5.23
CA ASP A 196 3.53 -14.44 5.41
C ASP A 196 2.57 -14.60 4.24
N SER A 197 1.92 -13.51 3.83
CA SER A 197 0.97 -13.55 2.73
C SER A 197 1.63 -13.83 1.38
N PHE A 198 2.88 -13.39 1.19
CA PHE A 198 3.68 -13.71 0.02
C PHE A 198 3.97 -15.21 -0.05
N TYR A 199 4.57 -15.78 1.00
CA TYR A 199 4.91 -17.21 1.03
C TYR A 199 3.67 -18.10 0.99
N LEU A 200 2.63 -17.81 1.78
CA LEU A 200 1.38 -18.58 1.77
C LEU A 200 0.72 -18.57 0.39
N THR A 201 0.82 -17.48 -0.37
CA THR A 201 0.24 -17.40 -1.73
C THR A 201 1.09 -18.15 -2.75
N LEU A 202 2.42 -18.18 -2.60
CA LEU A 202 3.31 -18.99 -3.44
C LEU A 202 3.16 -20.49 -3.16
N ASP A 203 3.08 -20.87 -1.89
CA ASP A 203 2.91 -22.25 -1.42
C ASP A 203 1.49 -22.77 -1.63
N SER A 204 0.52 -21.85 -1.81
CA SER A 204 -0.80 -22.17 -2.34
C SER A 204 -0.65 -22.60 -3.80
N HIS A 205 -0.13 -23.81 -4.01
CA HIS A 205 -0.22 -24.53 -5.25
C HIS A 205 -1.67 -24.45 -5.73
N PRO A 206 -1.96 -24.07 -6.98
CA PRO A 206 -3.23 -24.47 -7.55
C PRO A 206 -3.25 -25.98 -7.43
N THR A 207 -4.17 -26.51 -6.63
CA THR A 207 -4.46 -27.93 -6.57
C THR A 207 -5.01 -28.30 -7.93
N ALA A 208 -4.12 -28.57 -8.87
CA ALA A 208 -4.41 -29.27 -10.10
C ALA A 208 -4.55 -30.76 -9.74
N GLN A 209 -5.72 -31.14 -9.22
CA GLN A 209 -6.30 -32.49 -9.10
C GLN A 209 -7.51 -32.36 -8.14
N GLU A 210 -8.74 -32.79 -8.43
CA GLU A 210 -9.20 -33.95 -9.21
C GLU A 210 -10.56 -33.69 -9.90
N LEU A 211 -10.77 -34.44 -11.00
CA LEU A 211 -11.98 -34.74 -11.81
C LEU A 211 -12.10 -34.07 -13.19
#